data_AF-A0A8T5S0Q8-F1
#
_entry.id   AF-A0A8T5S0Q8-F1
#
_cell.length_a   1.000
_cell.length_b   1.000
_cell.length_c   1.000
_cell.angle_alpha   90.00
_cell.angle_beta   90.00
_cell.angle_gamma   90.00
#
_symmetry.space_group_name_H-M   'P 1'
#
loop_
_entity.id
_entity.type
_entity.pdbx_description
1 polymer ?
#
loop_
_entity_poly.entity_id
_entity_poly.type
_entity_poly.pdbx_seq_one_letter_code
_entity_poly.pdbx_strand_id
1 'polypeptide(L)' 'MVKVKDIEKLMDDFMIEPEEKFIDLKRYLLSEFEWKVDPLKKSQFMIRGIPIEDDIKLEDLLNAYLPDEIVMLKEV' A
#
# COMPACT_ATOMS: atom_id res chain seq x y z
N MET A 1 -12.27 0.08 -3.92
CA MET A 1 -11.40 1.28 -3.85
C MET A 1 -10.68 1.18 -2.52
N VAL A 2 -9.35 1.11 -2.53
CA VAL A 2 -8.53 0.83 -1.35
C VAL A 2 -8.19 2.15 -0.66
N LYS A 3 -8.34 2.19 0.67
CA LYS A 3 -8.05 3.35 1.51
C LYS A 3 -6.86 3.08 2.42
N VAL A 4 -6.27 4.15 2.99
CA VAL A 4 -5.16 4.03 3.94
C VAL A 4 -5.55 3.17 5.16
N LYS A 5 -6.75 3.32 5.71
CA LYS A 5 -7.24 2.46 6.80
C LYS A 5 -7.35 0.96 6.45
N ASP A 6 -7.46 0.64 5.16
CA ASP A 6 -7.48 -0.74 4.72
C ASP A 6 -6.06 -1.35 4.78
N ILE A 7 -5.00 -0.53 4.74
CA ILE A 7 -3.62 -0.96 5.04
C ILE A 7 -3.49 -1.33 6.51
N GLU A 8 -4.00 -0.50 7.43
CA GLU A 8 -3.99 -0.80 8.88
C GLU A 8 -4.67 -2.15 9.15
N LYS A 9 -5.84 -2.36 8.53
CA LYS A 9 -6.56 -3.63 8.65
C LYS A 9 -5.76 -4.81 8.10
N LEU A 10 -5.09 -4.66 6.96
CA LEU A 10 -4.21 -5.70 6.43
C LEU A 10 -3.07 -6.02 7.39
N MET A 11 -2.48 -5.00 8.03
CA MET A 11 -1.41 -5.22 8.99
C MET A 11 -1.90 -6.08 10.16
N ASP A 12 -3.07 -5.80 10.69
CA ASP A 12 -3.70 -6.60 11.75
C ASP A 12 -4.02 -8.03 11.27
N ASP A 13 -4.63 -8.17 10.08
CA ASP A 13 -5.07 -9.46 9.53
C ASP A 13 -3.89 -10.40 9.24
N PHE A 14 -2.72 -9.84 8.86
CA PHE A 14 -1.52 -10.59 8.51
C PHE A 14 -0.41 -10.54 9.57
N MET A 15 -0.66 -9.94 10.74
CA MET A 15 0.32 -9.75 11.82
C MET A 15 1.61 -9.07 11.34
N ILE A 16 1.47 -7.99 10.56
CA ILE A 16 2.58 -7.20 10.03
C ILE A 16 2.89 -6.08 11.02
N GLU A 17 4.15 -5.96 11.42
CA GLU A 17 4.55 -4.96 12.40
C GLU A 17 4.65 -3.56 11.75
N PRO A 18 4.31 -2.48 12.48
CA PRO A 18 4.33 -1.11 11.95
C PRO A 18 5.74 -0.62 11.55
N GLU A 19 6.77 -1.29 12.05
CA GLU A 19 8.18 -1.03 11.75
C GLU A 19 8.61 -1.60 10.39
N GLU A 20 7.81 -2.52 9.83
CA GLU A 20 8.08 -3.14 8.53
C GLU A 20 7.94 -2.15 7.37
N LYS A 21 8.53 -2.53 6.24
CA LYS A 21 8.59 -1.69 5.06
C LYS A 21 7.37 -1.91 4.19
N PHE A 22 6.96 -0.87 3.47
CA PHE A 22 5.82 -0.95 2.56
C PHE A 22 5.98 -2.02 1.45
N ILE A 23 7.22 -2.32 1.03
CA ILE A 23 7.49 -3.39 0.05
C ILE A 23 6.92 -4.75 0.47
N ASP A 24 6.91 -5.04 1.77
CA ASP A 24 6.43 -6.31 2.31
C ASP A 24 4.90 -6.40 2.24
N LEU A 25 4.22 -5.25 2.32
CA LEU A 25 2.76 -5.14 2.22
C LEU A 25 2.25 -5.28 0.76
N LYS A 26 3.08 -4.96 -0.25
CA LYS A 26 2.64 -4.90 -1.66
C LYS A 26 1.97 -6.17 -2.16
N ARG A 27 2.46 -7.34 -1.75
CA ARG A 27 1.92 -8.62 -2.21
C ARG A 27 0.51 -8.86 -1.68
N TYR A 28 0.28 -8.55 -0.41
CA TYR A 28 -1.04 -8.65 0.23
C TYR A 28 -2.01 -7.65 -0.37
N LEU A 29 -1.56 -6.42 -0.61
CA LEU A 29 -2.35 -5.40 -1.30
C LEU A 29 -2.81 -5.85 -2.69
N LEU A 30 -1.94 -6.50 -3.47
CA LEU A 30 -2.29 -7.01 -4.79
C LEU A 30 -3.26 -8.20 -4.72
N SER A 31 -3.10 -9.10 -3.74
CA SER A 31 -3.96 -10.29 -3.59
C SER A 31 -5.34 -9.94 -3.06
N GLU A 32 -5.42 -9.21 -1.94
CA GLU A 32 -6.67 -8.99 -1.21
C GLU A 32 -7.62 -8.03 -1.91
N PHE A 33 -7.10 -7.12 -2.73
CA PHE A 33 -7.90 -6.14 -3.46
C PHE A 33 -8.04 -6.44 -4.95
N GLU A 34 -7.66 -7.66 -5.38
CA GLU A 34 -7.77 -8.16 -6.76
C GLU A 34 -7.25 -7.16 -7.82
N TRP A 35 -6.16 -6.47 -7.50
CA TRP A 35 -5.58 -5.51 -8.43
C TRP A 35 -5.00 -6.22 -9.65
N LYS A 36 -5.59 -5.97 -10.82
CA LYS A 36 -5.07 -6.46 -12.10
C LYS A 36 -3.86 -5.61 -12.49
N VAL A 37 -2.68 -6.19 -12.37
CA VAL A 37 -1.42 -5.63 -12.85
C VAL A 37 -0.88 -6.44 -14.02
N ASP A 38 -0.43 -5.75 -15.06
CA ASP A 38 0.40 -6.37 -16.10
C ASP A 38 1.80 -6.66 -15.54
N PRO A 39 2.21 -7.94 -15.43
CA PRO A 39 3.53 -8.30 -14.89
C PRO A 39 4.71 -7.83 -15.76
N LEU A 40 4.45 -7.43 -17.01
CA LEU A 40 5.47 -6.88 -17.91
C LEU A 40 5.67 -5.37 -17.71
N LYS A 41 4.76 -4.69 -17.03
CA LYS A 41 4.86 -3.26 -16.75
C LYS A 41 5.28 -3.02 -15.31
N LYS A 42 5.94 -1.89 -15.09
CA LYS A 42 6.21 -1.46 -13.73
C LYS A 42 4.93 -0.89 -13.15
N SER A 43 4.59 -1.24 -11.92
CA SER A 43 3.42 -0.71 -11.25
C SER A 43 3.83 -0.05 -9.94
N GLN A 44 3.26 1.11 -9.66
CA GLN A 44 3.61 1.95 -8.51
C GLN A 44 2.37 2.31 -7.71
N PHE A 45 2.45 2.14 -6.39
CA PHE A 45 1.43 2.59 -5.46
C PHE A 45 1.56 4.08 -5.21
N MET A 46 0.42 4.76 -5.10
CA MET A 46 0.37 6.20 -4.88
C MET A 46 -0.76 6.56 -3.93
N ILE A 47 -0.53 7.57 -3.10
CA ILE A 47 -1.56 8.27 -2.33
C ILE A 47 -1.50 9.74 -2.72
N ARG A 48 -2.64 10.34 -3.09
CA ARG A 48 -2.70 11.74 -3.59
C ARG A 48 -1.78 12.04 -4.78
N GLY A 49 -1.48 11.04 -5.59
CA GLY A 49 -0.56 11.18 -6.73
C GLY A 49 0.91 11.22 -6.35
N ILE A 50 1.24 11.08 -5.06
CA ILE A 50 2.60 10.91 -4.57
C ILE A 50 2.91 9.41 -4.54
N PRO A 51 4.00 8.96 -5.18
CA PRO A 51 4.47 7.59 -5.06
C PRO A 51 4.75 7.18 -3.62
N ILE A 52 4.34 5.97 -3.25
CA ILE A 52 4.77 5.35 -1.99
C ILE A 52 6.13 4.71 -2.24
N GLU A 53 7.11 5.08 -1.43
CA GLU A 53 8.46 4.50 -1.46
C GLU A 53 8.44 3.07 -0.90
N ASP A 54 9.28 2.19 -1.43
CA ASP A 54 9.28 0.77 -1.04
C ASP A 54 9.85 0.56 0.36
N ASP A 55 10.75 1.44 0.78
CA ASP A 55 11.50 1.39 2.03
C ASP A 55 10.92 2.27 3.13
N ILE A 56 9.84 3.01 2.88
CA ILE A 56 9.10 3.71 3.93
C ILE A 56 8.55 2.69 4.92
N LYS A 57 8.64 3.01 6.21
CA LYS A 57 7.99 2.21 7.24
C LYS A 57 6.48 2.40 7.18
N LEU A 58 5.74 1.36 7.54
CA LEU A 58 4.29 1.41 7.60
C LEU A 58 3.80 2.45 8.63
N GLU A 59 4.47 2.58 9.79
CA GLU A 59 4.15 3.63 10.77
C GLU A 59 4.26 5.05 10.19
N ASP A 60 5.32 5.32 9.44
CA ASP A 60 5.56 6.64 8.85
C ASP A 60 4.53 6.92 7.76
N LEU A 61 4.19 5.90 6.97
CA LEU A 61 3.15 5.98 5.95
C LEU A 61 1.77 6.31 6.56
N LEU A 62 1.37 5.57 7.59
CA LEU A 62 0.07 5.74 8.24
C LEU A 62 -0.05 7.10 8.95
N ASN A 63 1.05 7.62 9.50
CA ASN A 63 1.08 8.95 10.10
C ASN A 63 1.10 10.09 9.07
N ALA A 64 1.61 9.84 7.85
CA ALA A 64 1.72 10.84 6.79
C ALA A 64 0.40 11.10 6.06
N TYR A 65 -0.54 10.15 6.09
CA TYR A 65 -1.75 10.16 5.29
C TYR A 65 -3.01 9.96 6.15
N LEU A 66 -4.14 10.51 5.71
CA LEU A 66 -5.41 10.36 6.42
C LEU A 66 -6.03 8.98 6.15
N PRO A 67 -6.73 8.37 7.12
CA PRO A 67 -7.30 7.02 6.98
C PRO A 67 -8.23 6.82 5.77
N ASP A 68 -8.94 7.87 5.33
CA ASP A 68 -9.87 7.81 4.19
C ASP A 68 -9.23 8.19 2.84
N GLU A 69 -7.95 8.55 2.81
CA GLU A 69 -7.23 8.78 1.56
C GLU A 69 -7.13 7.50 0.74
N ILE A 70 -7.16 7.65 -0.59
CA ILE A 70 -7.24 6.52 -1.52
C ILE A 70 -5.83 6.09 -1.92
N VAL A 71 -5.57 4.79 -1.78
CA VAL A 71 -4.39 4.12 -2.33
C VAL A 71 -4.73 3.70 -3.75
N MET A 72 -3.91 4.16 -4.69
CA MET A 72 -4.06 3.85 -6.12
C MET A 72 -2.85 3.07 -6.61
N LEU A 73 -3.08 2.23 -7.62
CA LEU A 73 -2.04 1.56 -8.36
C LEU A 73 -1.97 2.14 -9.77
N LYS A 74 -0.78 2.57 -10.18
CA LYS A 74 -0.53 3.12 -11.51
C LYS A 74 0.51 2.28 -12.24
N GLU A 75 0.17 1.81 -13.43
CA GLU A 75 1.14 1.22 -14.37
C GLU A 75 1.98 2.35 -15.00
N VAL A 76 3.29 2.14 -15.07
CA VAL A 76 4.31 3.05 -15.60
C VAL A 76 5.03 2.38 -16.76
#